data_AF-A0A2V8AWZ3-F1
#
_entry.id   AF-A0A2V8AWZ3-F1
#
_cell.length_a   1.000
_cell.length_b   1.000
_cell.length_c   1.000
_cell.angle_alpha   90.00
_cell.angle_beta   90.00
_cell.angle_gamma   90.00
#
_symmetry.space_group_name_H-M   'P 1'
#
loop_
_entity.id
_entity.type
_entity.pdbx_description
1 polymer ?
#
loop_
_entity_poly.entity_id
_entity_poly.type
_entity_poly.pdbx_seq_one_letter_code
_entity_poly.pdbx_strand_id
1 'polypeptide(L)'
;MSLFASLREAPAPDVAVEFASNRVSAASLETRGGQPVVAAHAAEPLPDLALVPSLTAANLHDRAAVAGALARVLERVGAPRRIGLVVPDVVAKVSLVRFEQVPTRAQDLEQLIRWQVKKTAPFTIEEAQISYVRGLQAGGGHEFIVALARRSVIEEYEAICAEAGAYAGLVDLATFNVINSVLAAPGVPDADWLLVNVAVDYASIAIMRGRSMIFFRNRGADADGTLADLVHQTAMYYEDRLSGAGFARVILAGAAGTGAQPAADVDEVRRSIGERLTTAVEMVDPRAAAALTDRITAAPTLLDTLAPLVGLLLRDRDQAVV
;
A
#
# COMPACT_ATOMS: atom_id res chain seq x y z
N MET A 1 12.91 22.47 -22.90
CA MET A 1 12.51 21.09 -22.53
C MET A 1 12.29 21.09 -21.03
N SER A 2 11.05 20.86 -20.59
CA SER A 2 10.62 21.13 -19.21
C SER A 2 11.13 20.05 -18.25
N LEU A 3 11.79 20.45 -17.16
CA LEU A 3 12.26 19.57 -16.06
C LEU A 3 11.16 18.62 -15.54
N PHE A 4 9.88 18.98 -15.70
CA PHE A 4 8.74 18.18 -15.26
C PHE A 4 8.50 16.91 -16.08
N ALA A 5 8.95 16.83 -17.33
CA ALA A 5 8.89 15.58 -18.11
C ALA A 5 9.94 14.56 -17.62
N SER A 6 11.11 15.03 -17.21
CA SER A 6 12.24 14.20 -16.76
C SER A 6 11.98 13.44 -15.44
N LEU A 7 11.06 13.92 -14.59
CA LEU A 7 10.67 13.23 -13.35
C LEU A 7 9.74 12.03 -13.58
N ARG A 8 9.03 11.98 -14.73
CA ARG A 8 8.23 10.83 -15.15
C ARG A 8 9.05 9.76 -15.88
N GLU A 9 10.28 10.07 -16.27
CA GLU A 9 11.19 9.19 -17.03
C GLU A 9 12.31 8.59 -16.17
N ALA A 10 12.38 8.91 -14.87
CA ALA A 10 13.35 8.29 -13.99
C ALA A 10 13.03 6.79 -13.86
N PRO A 11 14.00 5.88 -14.07
CA PRO A 11 13.74 4.45 -13.96
C PRO A 11 13.16 4.14 -12.59
N ALA A 12 12.19 3.23 -12.54
CA ALA A 12 11.60 2.75 -11.31
C ALA A 12 12.72 2.26 -10.37
N PRO A 13 12.61 2.49 -9.04
CA PRO A 13 13.61 2.01 -8.11
C PRO A 13 13.66 0.48 -8.13
N ASP A 14 14.85 -0.10 -8.07
CA ASP A 14 15.04 -1.56 -7.99
C ASP A 14 14.99 -2.08 -6.54
N VAL A 15 14.90 -1.16 -5.57
CA VAL A 15 14.78 -1.46 -4.14
C VAL A 15 13.61 -0.70 -3.51
N ALA A 16 12.80 -1.42 -2.75
CA ALA A 16 11.74 -0.87 -1.93
C ALA A 16 12.09 -0.99 -0.45
N VAL A 17 11.67 -0.01 0.34
CA VAL A 17 11.74 0.00 1.81
C VAL A 17 10.34 0.24 2.36
N GLU A 18 9.92 -0.55 3.34
CA GLU A 18 8.68 -0.37 4.09
C GLU A 18 9.00 0.05 5.52
N PHE A 19 8.35 1.13 5.98
CA PHE A 19 8.22 1.42 7.40
C PHE A 19 6.87 0.90 7.90
N ALA A 20 6.91 -0.04 8.84
CA ALA A 20 5.76 -0.47 9.63
C ALA A 20 6.03 -0.14 11.10
N SER A 21 4.99 0.04 11.91
CA SER A 21 5.11 0.44 13.33
C SER A 21 6.05 -0.45 14.15
N ASN A 22 6.19 -1.73 13.79
CA ASN A 22 7.05 -2.70 14.49
C ASN A 22 8.31 -3.13 13.75
N ARG A 23 8.57 -2.64 12.52
CA ARG A 23 9.76 -3.05 11.73
C ARG A 23 10.07 -2.09 10.59
N VAL A 24 11.32 -2.14 10.12
CA VAL A 24 11.71 -1.66 8.79
C VAL A 24 12.03 -2.87 7.92
N SER A 25 11.52 -2.92 6.70
CA SER A 25 11.77 -4.02 5.76
C SER A 25 12.24 -3.48 4.42
N ALA A 26 13.03 -4.26 3.68
CA ALA A 26 13.47 -3.89 2.34
C ALA A 26 13.56 -5.11 1.43
N ALA A 27 13.36 -4.91 0.14
CA ALA A 27 13.57 -5.94 -0.88
C ALA A 27 14.12 -5.32 -2.16
N SER A 28 14.98 -6.07 -2.86
CA SER A 28 15.46 -5.75 -4.19
C SER A 28 14.87 -6.71 -5.22
N LEU A 29 14.57 -6.19 -6.41
CA LEU A 29 14.05 -6.96 -7.52
C LEU A 29 15.07 -7.01 -8.66
N GLU A 30 15.27 -8.21 -9.21
CA GLU A 30 16.00 -8.43 -10.45
C GLU A 30 15.07 -9.03 -11.51
N THR A 31 15.51 -9.00 -12.77
CA THR A 31 14.83 -9.72 -13.86
C THR A 31 15.72 -10.88 -14.30
N ARG A 32 15.23 -12.12 -14.16
CA ARG A 32 15.92 -13.34 -14.60
C ARG A 32 15.06 -14.09 -15.61
N GLY A 33 15.58 -14.30 -16.81
CA GLY A 33 14.82 -14.96 -17.88
C GLY A 33 13.52 -14.23 -18.25
N GLY A 34 13.51 -12.90 -18.14
CA GLY A 34 12.32 -12.07 -18.38
C GLY A 34 11.29 -12.07 -17.24
N GLN A 35 11.53 -12.82 -16.15
CA GLN A 35 10.65 -12.88 -15.00
C GLN A 35 11.23 -12.09 -13.81
N PRO A 36 10.40 -11.33 -13.08
CA PRO A 36 10.80 -10.70 -11.82
C PRO A 36 11.19 -11.74 -10.75
N VAL A 37 12.30 -11.48 -10.05
CA VAL A 37 12.80 -12.31 -8.96
C VAL A 37 13.24 -11.41 -7.80
N VAL A 38 12.80 -11.71 -6.58
CA VAL A 38 13.33 -11.07 -5.37
C VAL A 38 14.76 -11.55 -5.16
N ALA A 39 15.72 -10.63 -5.32
CA ALA A 39 17.15 -10.92 -5.30
C ALA A 39 17.72 -10.87 -3.88
N ALA A 40 17.31 -9.88 -3.10
CA ALA A 40 17.62 -9.76 -1.69
C ALA A 40 16.40 -9.23 -0.91
N HIS A 41 16.31 -9.58 0.37
CA HIS A 41 15.34 -8.99 1.28
C HIS A 41 15.90 -8.95 2.71
N ALA A 42 15.40 -8.01 3.50
CA ALA A 42 15.76 -7.85 4.89
C ALA A 42 14.59 -7.29 5.69
N ALA A 43 14.53 -7.66 6.96
CA ALA A 43 13.63 -7.05 7.93
C ALA A 43 14.38 -6.86 9.26
N GLU A 44 14.12 -5.73 9.91
CA GLU A 44 14.68 -5.34 11.19
C GLU A 44 13.54 -4.90 12.11
N PRO A 45 13.37 -5.54 13.28
CA PRO A 45 12.33 -5.12 14.22
C PRO A 45 12.64 -3.73 14.77
N LEU A 46 11.58 -3.01 15.09
CA LEU A 46 11.64 -1.74 15.82
C LEU A 46 11.22 -1.97 17.27
N PRO A 47 11.81 -1.25 18.23
CA PRO A 47 11.27 -1.17 19.58
C PRO A 47 9.84 -0.64 19.56
N ASP A 48 9.02 -1.09 20.52
CA ASP A 48 7.68 -0.57 20.70
C ASP A 48 7.69 0.96 20.77
N LEU A 49 6.74 1.57 20.06
CA LEU A 49 6.56 3.02 19.98
C LEU A 49 7.72 3.80 19.34
N ALA A 50 8.76 3.16 18.80
CA ALA A 50 9.83 3.87 18.07
C ALA A 50 9.28 4.61 16.83
N LEU A 51 8.30 3.99 16.16
CA LEU A 51 7.51 4.56 15.08
C LEU A 51 6.02 4.43 15.42
N VAL A 52 5.31 5.55 15.54
CA VAL A 52 3.86 5.60 15.76
C VAL A 52 3.22 6.34 14.59
N PRO A 53 2.71 5.61 13.58
CA PRO A 53 2.15 6.23 12.39
C PRO A 53 0.93 7.12 12.70
N SER A 54 1.01 8.35 12.24
CA SER A 54 -0.04 9.36 12.35
C SER A 54 -0.15 10.15 11.07
N LEU A 55 -1.37 10.62 10.81
CA LEU A 55 -1.67 11.50 9.69
C LEU A 55 -1.34 12.97 10.00
N THR A 56 -1.30 13.33 11.29
CA THR A 56 -1.18 14.73 11.74
C THR A 56 0.01 14.98 12.67
N ALA A 57 0.43 13.99 13.44
CA ALA A 57 1.55 14.11 14.39
C ALA A 57 2.90 13.70 13.78
N ALA A 58 3.98 13.90 14.53
CA ALA A 58 5.27 13.30 14.22
C ALA A 58 5.22 11.79 14.46
N ASN A 59 5.83 11.02 13.57
CA ASN A 59 5.74 9.56 13.59
C ASN A 59 6.99 8.91 14.20
N LEU A 60 8.18 9.51 14.04
CA LEU A 60 9.45 8.95 14.50
C LEU A 60 9.74 9.40 15.94
N HIS A 61 9.34 8.61 16.92
CA HIS A 61 9.56 8.90 18.34
C HIS A 61 10.93 8.47 18.86
N ASP A 62 11.49 7.38 18.32
CA ASP A 62 12.90 7.00 18.52
C ASP A 62 13.62 6.98 17.18
N ARG A 63 14.03 8.18 16.74
CA ARG A 63 14.71 8.37 15.45
C ARG A 63 16.00 7.54 15.34
N ALA A 64 16.74 7.36 16.44
CA ALA A 64 18.01 6.64 16.42
C ALA A 64 17.79 5.13 16.20
N ALA A 65 16.80 4.54 16.87
CA ALA A 65 16.42 3.15 16.66
C ALA A 65 15.96 2.90 15.21
N VAL A 66 15.11 3.79 14.68
CA VAL A 66 14.60 3.67 13.30
C VAL A 66 15.73 3.82 12.27
N ALA A 67 16.63 4.80 12.45
CA ALA A 67 17.75 5.02 11.54
C ALA A 67 18.72 3.82 11.55
N GLY A 68 18.97 3.24 12.73
CA GLY A 68 19.78 2.03 12.87
C GLY A 68 19.17 0.82 12.16
N ALA A 69 17.85 0.61 12.30
CA ALA A 69 17.14 -0.46 11.60
C ALA A 69 17.17 -0.25 10.08
N LEU A 70 16.94 0.98 9.61
CA LEU A 70 17.02 1.35 8.20
C LEU A 70 18.41 1.06 7.62
N ALA A 71 19.47 1.48 8.29
CA ALA A 71 20.83 1.26 7.84
C ALA A 71 21.15 -0.25 7.64
N ARG A 72 20.73 -1.09 8.61
CA ARG A 72 20.93 -2.55 8.54
C ARG A 72 20.12 -3.23 7.44
N VAL A 73 18.90 -2.77 7.14
CA VAL A 73 18.16 -3.33 6.00
C VAL A 73 18.75 -2.88 4.67
N LEU A 74 19.15 -1.61 4.54
CA LEU A 74 19.76 -1.07 3.33
C LEU A 74 21.06 -1.78 2.98
N GLU A 75 21.92 -2.03 3.97
CA GLU A 75 23.16 -2.80 3.79
C GLU A 75 22.88 -4.19 3.17
N ARG A 76 21.86 -4.88 3.68
CA ARG A 76 21.48 -6.23 3.22
C ARG A 76 20.87 -6.29 1.83
N VAL A 77 20.41 -5.16 1.28
CA VAL A 77 19.88 -5.07 -0.09
C VAL A 77 20.81 -4.29 -1.03
N GLY A 78 22.07 -4.07 -0.63
CA GLY A 78 23.12 -3.51 -1.49
C GLY A 78 23.32 -2.00 -1.40
N ALA A 79 22.83 -1.36 -0.33
CA ALA A 79 22.97 0.07 -0.04
C ALA A 79 22.61 0.99 -1.25
N PRO A 80 21.40 0.86 -1.81
CA PRO A 80 21.00 1.62 -2.99
C PRO A 80 20.88 3.12 -2.69
N ARG A 81 21.28 3.95 -3.65
CA ARG A 81 21.09 5.40 -3.57
C ARG A 81 19.65 5.84 -3.84
N ARG A 82 18.87 5.09 -4.62
CA ARG A 82 17.46 5.39 -4.92
C ARG A 82 16.59 4.24 -4.45
N ILE A 83 15.54 4.56 -3.69
CA ILE A 83 14.57 3.60 -3.19
C ILE A 83 13.15 4.06 -3.48
N GLY A 84 12.24 3.11 -3.54
CA GLY A 84 10.82 3.36 -3.34
C GLY A 84 10.47 3.16 -1.87
N LEU A 85 9.58 3.98 -1.36
CA LEU A 85 9.20 4.00 0.03
C LEU A 85 7.73 3.61 0.18
N VAL A 86 7.49 2.58 0.98
CA VAL A 86 6.17 2.18 1.45
C VAL A 86 5.98 2.73 2.86
N VAL A 87 4.93 3.52 3.06
CA VAL A 87 4.54 4.07 4.36
C VAL A 87 3.20 3.48 4.83
N PRO A 88 2.93 3.47 6.16
CA PRO A 88 1.68 2.96 6.71
C PRO A 88 0.47 3.70 6.16
N ASP A 89 -0.63 3.00 5.87
CA ASP A 89 -1.79 3.64 5.26
C ASP A 89 -2.37 4.79 6.09
N VAL A 90 -2.22 4.73 7.42
CA VAL A 90 -2.75 5.73 8.36
C VAL A 90 -2.08 7.09 8.27
N VAL A 91 -0.94 7.21 7.58
CA VAL A 91 -0.28 8.51 7.38
C VAL A 91 -0.95 9.34 6.28
N ALA A 92 -1.86 8.74 5.51
CA ALA A 92 -2.57 9.39 4.43
C ALA A 92 -4.08 9.14 4.49
N LYS A 93 -4.84 10.11 3.99
CA LYS A 93 -6.27 9.97 3.74
C LYS A 93 -6.47 9.63 2.27
N VAL A 94 -7.22 8.58 2.01
CA VAL A 94 -7.61 8.18 0.65
C VAL A 94 -9.09 8.50 0.44
N SER A 95 -9.39 9.15 -0.70
CA SER A 95 -10.75 9.52 -1.10
C SER A 95 -10.99 9.09 -2.55
N LEU A 96 -12.19 8.59 -2.84
CA LEU A 96 -12.65 8.38 -4.21
C LEU A 96 -13.53 9.58 -4.61
N VAL A 97 -13.14 10.29 -5.66
CA VAL A 97 -13.79 11.53 -6.12
C VAL A 97 -14.28 11.34 -7.54
N ARG A 98 -15.57 11.64 -7.78
CA ARG A 98 -16.20 11.49 -9.09
C ARG A 98 -16.45 12.84 -9.74
N PHE A 99 -16.13 12.95 -11.03
CA PHE A 99 -16.46 14.11 -11.87
C PHE A 99 -17.27 13.67 -13.09
N GLU A 100 -18.34 14.40 -13.40
CA GLU A 100 -19.08 14.19 -14.66
C GLU A 100 -18.28 14.71 -15.86
N GLN A 101 -17.59 15.84 -15.69
CA GLN A 101 -16.73 16.44 -16.71
C GLN A 101 -15.33 16.65 -16.13
N VAL A 102 -14.34 16.01 -16.76
CA VAL A 102 -12.93 16.12 -16.36
C VAL A 102 -12.29 17.26 -17.14
N PRO A 103 -11.72 18.29 -16.47
CA PRO A 103 -10.96 19.32 -17.15
C PRO A 103 -9.84 18.74 -18.02
N THR A 104 -9.65 19.30 -19.21
CA THR A 104 -8.58 18.87 -20.13
C THR A 104 -7.21 19.36 -19.70
N ARG A 105 -7.14 20.50 -18.98
CA ARG A 105 -5.89 21.03 -18.43
C ARG A 105 -5.60 20.37 -17.08
N ALA A 106 -4.40 19.82 -16.94
CA ALA A 106 -3.97 19.14 -15.71
C ALA A 106 -4.01 20.05 -14.47
N GLN A 107 -3.66 21.33 -14.63
CA GLN A 107 -3.69 22.30 -13.53
C GLN A 107 -5.11 22.55 -13.02
N ASP A 108 -6.09 22.65 -13.92
CA ASP A 108 -7.50 22.86 -13.55
C ASP A 108 -8.05 21.62 -12.84
N LEU A 109 -7.69 20.42 -13.31
CA LEU A 109 -8.06 19.17 -12.65
C LEU A 109 -7.46 19.07 -11.25
N GLU A 110 -6.18 19.42 -11.07
CA GLU A 110 -5.54 19.42 -9.76
C GLU A 110 -6.24 20.38 -8.78
N GLN A 111 -6.56 21.60 -9.22
CA GLN A 111 -7.30 22.56 -8.41
C GLN A 111 -8.68 22.04 -8.02
N LEU A 112 -9.38 21.40 -8.94
CA LEU A 112 -10.71 20.82 -8.69
C LEU A 112 -10.64 19.66 -7.70
N ILE A 113 -9.65 18.76 -7.83
CA ILE A 113 -9.40 17.68 -6.87
C ILE A 113 -9.08 18.25 -5.49
N ARG A 114 -8.18 19.23 -5.41
CA ARG A 114 -7.81 19.91 -4.17
C ARG A 114 -9.02 20.53 -3.49
N TRP A 115 -9.90 21.17 -4.27
CA TRP A 115 -11.14 21.74 -3.77
C TRP A 115 -12.10 20.67 -3.21
N GLN A 116 -12.27 19.55 -3.92
CA GLN A 116 -13.14 18.44 -3.47
C GLN A 116 -12.68 17.84 -2.14
N VAL A 117 -11.38 17.57 -2.00
CA VAL A 117 -10.87 16.91 -0.78
C VAL A 117 -10.69 17.87 0.40
N LYS A 118 -10.67 19.19 0.16
CA LYS A 118 -10.43 20.24 1.19
C LYS A 118 -11.31 20.08 2.43
N LYS A 119 -12.61 19.78 2.27
CA LYS A 119 -13.54 19.65 3.40
C LYS A 119 -13.28 18.40 4.26
N THR A 120 -12.61 17.42 3.69
CA THR A 120 -12.37 16.12 4.34
C THR A 120 -10.94 16.00 4.89
N ALA A 121 -10.06 16.95 4.53
CA ALA A 121 -8.70 17.04 5.03
C ALA A 121 -8.71 17.40 6.53
N PRO A 122 -7.99 16.68 7.39
CA PRO A 122 -7.92 16.96 8.82
C PRO A 122 -6.85 18.01 9.19
N PHE A 123 -6.26 18.64 8.18
CA PHE A 123 -5.30 19.74 8.29
C PHE A 123 -5.52 20.71 7.11
N THR A 124 -4.81 21.84 7.10
CA THR A 124 -4.94 22.85 6.03
C THR A 124 -4.49 22.29 4.68
N ILE A 125 -5.26 22.55 3.62
CA ILE A 125 -4.99 21.93 2.31
C ILE A 125 -3.68 22.42 1.68
N GLU A 126 -3.13 23.52 2.18
CA GLU A 126 -1.83 24.10 1.80
C GLU A 126 -0.65 23.29 2.35
N GLU A 127 -0.83 22.59 3.47
CA GLU A 127 0.14 21.64 4.05
C GLU A 127 0.09 20.26 3.38
N ALA A 128 -0.86 20.05 2.46
CA ALA A 128 -1.06 18.76 1.83
C ALA A 128 -0.08 18.47 0.68
N GLN A 129 0.40 17.24 0.63
CA GLN A 129 0.82 16.57 -0.59
C GLN A 129 -0.38 15.78 -1.14
N ILE A 130 -0.71 15.99 -2.42
CA ILE A 130 -1.85 15.36 -3.08
C ILE A 130 -1.34 14.59 -4.29
N SER A 131 -1.68 13.31 -4.36
CA SER A 131 -1.49 12.47 -5.54
C SER A 131 -2.83 11.88 -5.95
N TYR A 132 -3.02 11.66 -7.25
CA TYR A 132 -4.24 11.06 -7.76
C TYR A 132 -4.01 10.22 -9.01
N VAL A 133 -4.82 9.17 -9.14
CA VAL A 133 -4.88 8.31 -10.33
C VAL A 133 -6.33 8.17 -10.79
N ARG A 134 -6.53 7.88 -12.07
CA ARG A 134 -7.86 7.59 -12.61
C ARG A 134 -8.35 6.24 -12.06
N GLY A 135 -9.58 6.22 -11.57
CA GLY A 135 -10.29 5.02 -11.16
C GLY A 135 -11.23 4.52 -12.27
N LEU A 136 -12.34 3.91 -11.86
CA LEU A 136 -13.35 3.40 -12.78
C LEU A 136 -14.06 4.54 -13.53
N GLN A 137 -14.38 4.29 -14.79
CA GLN A 137 -15.31 5.13 -15.56
C GLN A 137 -16.65 4.41 -15.64
N ALA A 138 -17.70 5.00 -15.05
CA ALA A 138 -19.02 4.39 -14.99
C ALA A 138 -20.11 5.45 -15.11
N GLY A 139 -21.21 5.17 -15.82
CA GLY A 139 -22.38 6.06 -15.90
C GLY A 139 -22.06 7.49 -16.35
N GLY A 140 -21.14 7.65 -17.31
CA GLY A 140 -20.75 8.96 -17.86
C GLY A 140 -19.82 9.82 -16.99
N GLY A 141 -19.47 9.37 -15.78
CA GLY A 141 -18.52 10.06 -14.89
C GLY A 141 -17.19 9.33 -14.78
N HIS A 142 -16.16 10.08 -14.37
CA HIS A 142 -14.81 9.58 -14.15
C HIS A 142 -14.48 9.66 -12.66
N GLU A 143 -14.10 8.52 -12.08
CA GLU A 143 -13.61 8.47 -10.71
C GLU A 143 -12.10 8.70 -10.65
N PHE A 144 -11.66 9.27 -9.55
CA PHE A 144 -10.27 9.49 -9.21
C PHE A 144 -10.03 8.98 -7.81
N ILE A 145 -8.96 8.20 -7.65
CA ILE A 145 -8.46 7.80 -6.34
C ILE A 145 -7.46 8.87 -5.94
N VAL A 146 -7.72 9.55 -4.83
CA VAL A 146 -6.93 10.68 -4.34
C VAL A 146 -6.32 10.32 -3.00
N ALA A 147 -4.99 10.36 -2.92
CA ALA A 147 -4.24 10.22 -1.68
C ALA A 147 -3.79 11.61 -1.20
N LEU A 148 -4.00 11.87 0.09
CA LEU A 148 -3.72 13.12 0.76
C LEU A 148 -2.86 12.84 2.00
N ALA A 149 -1.63 13.32 2.04
CA ALA A 149 -0.75 13.22 3.20
C ALA A 149 -0.26 14.60 3.64
N ARG A 150 0.01 14.76 4.94
CA ARG A 150 0.61 16.01 5.44
C ARG A 150 2.07 16.07 4.98
N ARG A 151 2.49 17.19 4.38
CA ARG A 151 3.85 17.35 3.83
C ARG A 151 4.93 17.01 4.85
N SER A 152 4.81 17.54 6.07
CA SER A 152 5.78 17.29 7.15
C SER A 152 5.91 15.82 7.53
N VAL A 153 4.83 15.04 7.40
CA VAL A 153 4.85 13.59 7.69
C VAL A 153 5.64 12.85 6.61
N ILE A 154 5.46 13.19 5.33
CA ILE A 154 6.23 12.57 4.25
C ILE A 154 7.71 12.99 4.33
N GLU A 155 7.98 14.27 4.56
CA GLU A 155 9.34 14.81 4.72
C GLU A 155 10.09 14.15 5.89
N GLU A 156 9.39 13.76 6.96
CA GLU A 156 9.97 13.04 8.10
C GLU A 156 10.56 11.66 7.68
N TYR A 157 9.82 10.89 6.88
CA TYR A 157 10.30 9.61 6.35
C TYR A 157 11.38 9.78 5.27
N GLU A 158 11.26 10.79 4.40
CA GLU A 158 12.27 11.10 3.40
C GLU A 158 13.60 11.52 4.05
N ALA A 159 13.54 12.32 5.12
CA ALA A 159 14.71 12.81 5.83
C ALA A 159 15.51 11.67 6.48
N ILE A 160 14.84 10.69 7.12
CA ILE A 160 15.56 9.55 7.72
C ILE A 160 16.18 8.64 6.64
N CYS A 161 15.55 8.54 5.47
CA CYS A 161 16.16 7.87 4.32
C CYS A 161 17.42 8.60 3.83
N ALA A 162 17.33 9.93 3.72
CA ALA A 162 18.44 10.76 3.27
C ALA A 162 19.64 10.70 4.24
N GLU A 163 19.38 10.66 5.56
CA GLU A 163 20.41 10.45 6.59
C GLU A 163 21.14 9.11 6.43
N ALA A 164 20.44 8.07 5.96
CA ALA A 164 21.01 6.76 5.64
C ALA A 164 21.62 6.69 4.22
N GLY A 165 21.70 7.81 3.49
CA GLY A 165 22.29 7.87 2.16
C GLY A 165 21.38 7.39 1.01
N ALA A 166 20.09 7.16 1.29
CA ALA A 166 19.09 6.73 0.32
C ALA A 166 18.10 7.85 -0.02
N TYR A 167 17.81 8.02 -1.31
CA TYR A 167 16.82 8.97 -1.81
C TYR A 167 15.50 8.25 -2.10
N ALA A 168 14.46 8.56 -1.33
CA ALA A 168 13.10 8.08 -1.56
C ALA A 168 12.48 8.82 -2.75
N GLY A 169 12.64 8.25 -3.95
CA GLY A 169 12.17 8.88 -5.19
C GLY A 169 10.69 8.59 -5.52
N LEU A 170 10.09 7.66 -4.78
CA LEU A 170 8.69 7.26 -4.88
C LEU A 170 8.22 6.97 -3.46
N VAL A 171 7.06 7.51 -3.08
CA VAL A 171 6.41 7.24 -1.78
C VAL A 171 5.00 6.76 -2.06
N ASP A 172 4.61 5.65 -1.47
CA ASP A 172 3.31 5.03 -1.69
C ASP A 172 2.82 4.28 -0.44
N LEU A 173 1.54 3.91 -0.42
CA LEU A 173 0.89 3.31 0.74
C LEU A 173 1.02 1.77 0.73
N ALA A 174 1.06 1.18 1.93
CA ALA A 174 1.22 -0.27 2.08
C ALA A 174 0.15 -1.07 1.35
N THR A 175 -1.14 -0.79 1.59
CA THR A 175 -2.23 -1.56 0.96
C THR A 175 -2.28 -1.35 -0.54
N PHE A 176 -1.93 -0.17 -1.04
CA PHE A 176 -1.85 0.08 -2.49
C PHE A 176 -0.82 -0.82 -3.14
N ASN A 177 0.31 -1.04 -2.48
CA ASN A 177 1.31 -1.94 -3.01
C ASN A 177 0.99 -3.42 -2.79
N VAL A 178 0.23 -3.78 -1.76
CA VAL A 178 -0.36 -5.13 -1.70
C VAL A 178 -1.28 -5.37 -2.91
N ILE A 179 -2.12 -4.39 -3.28
CA ILE A 179 -2.93 -4.43 -4.50
C ILE A 179 -2.05 -4.57 -5.74
N ASN A 180 -1.01 -3.76 -5.89
CA ASN A 180 -0.11 -3.82 -7.04
C ASN A 180 0.56 -5.20 -7.18
N SER A 181 0.93 -5.84 -6.05
CA SER A 181 1.48 -7.19 -6.04
C SER A 181 0.48 -8.23 -6.56
N VAL A 182 -0.78 -8.15 -6.13
CA VAL A 182 -1.85 -9.02 -6.65
C VAL A 182 -2.12 -8.73 -8.13
N LEU A 183 -2.12 -7.47 -8.55
CA LEU A 183 -2.41 -7.06 -9.93
C LEU A 183 -1.29 -7.40 -10.93
N ALA A 184 -0.06 -7.55 -10.44
CA ALA A 184 1.11 -7.96 -11.22
C ALA A 184 1.19 -9.50 -11.39
N ALA A 185 0.50 -10.26 -10.56
CA ALA A 185 0.37 -11.70 -10.72
C ALA A 185 -0.56 -12.06 -11.89
N PRO A 186 -0.34 -13.20 -12.57
CA PRO A 186 -1.26 -13.68 -13.59
C PRO A 186 -2.61 -14.09 -12.98
N GLY A 187 -3.68 -13.98 -13.77
CA GLY A 187 -5.01 -14.46 -13.36
C GLY A 187 -5.79 -13.54 -12.42
N VAL A 188 -5.57 -12.22 -12.53
CA VAL A 188 -6.44 -11.23 -11.86
C VAL A 188 -7.89 -11.47 -12.31
N PRO A 189 -8.84 -11.69 -11.37
CA PRO A 189 -10.23 -11.90 -11.74
C PRO A 189 -10.81 -10.69 -12.46
N ASP A 190 -11.62 -10.92 -13.50
CA ASP A 190 -12.47 -9.86 -14.09
C ASP A 190 -13.62 -9.45 -13.14
N ALA A 191 -13.94 -10.32 -12.18
CA ALA A 191 -14.98 -10.12 -11.18
C ALA A 191 -14.49 -9.28 -9.98
N ASP A 192 -15.44 -8.86 -9.14
CA ASP A 192 -15.12 -8.07 -7.96
C ASP A 192 -14.41 -8.93 -6.89
N TRP A 193 -13.38 -8.37 -6.27
CA TRP A 193 -12.60 -9.01 -5.22
C TRP A 193 -12.31 -8.06 -4.06
N LEU A 194 -12.15 -8.64 -2.87
CA LEU A 194 -11.90 -7.93 -1.62
C LEU A 194 -10.46 -8.16 -1.19
N LEU A 195 -9.77 -7.08 -0.81
CA LEU A 195 -8.50 -7.15 -0.09
C LEU A 195 -8.71 -6.64 1.35
N VAL A 196 -8.27 -7.43 2.33
CA VAL A 196 -8.18 -7.04 3.73
C VAL A 196 -6.70 -7.08 4.13
N ASN A 197 -6.11 -5.92 4.39
CA ASN A 197 -4.75 -5.79 4.88
C ASN A 197 -4.76 -5.45 6.37
N VAL A 198 -4.10 -6.27 7.18
CA VAL A 198 -4.04 -6.12 8.63
C VAL A 198 -2.60 -5.80 9.03
N ALA A 199 -2.38 -4.61 9.59
CA ALA A 199 -1.12 -4.22 10.21
C ALA A 199 -1.26 -4.28 11.75
N VAL A 200 -0.17 -4.00 12.46
CA VAL A 200 -0.16 -3.99 13.94
C VAL A 200 -1.09 -2.90 14.49
N ASP A 201 -1.08 -1.73 13.86
CA ASP A 201 -1.68 -0.50 14.35
C ASP A 201 -2.83 0.01 13.47
N TYR A 202 -3.21 -0.72 12.42
CA TYR A 202 -4.36 -0.39 11.57
C TYR A 202 -4.83 -1.59 10.74
N ALA A 203 -6.02 -1.46 10.16
CA ALA A 203 -6.51 -2.36 9.12
C ALA A 203 -7.11 -1.56 7.96
N SER A 204 -6.80 -2.00 6.75
CA SER A 204 -7.30 -1.41 5.51
C SER A 204 -8.06 -2.43 4.69
N ILE A 205 -9.15 -2.00 4.07
CA ILE A 205 -9.95 -2.80 3.15
C ILE A 205 -10.10 -2.06 1.83
N ALA A 206 -9.89 -2.79 0.74
CA ALA A 206 -10.13 -2.31 -0.62
C ALA A 206 -11.08 -3.27 -1.35
N ILE A 207 -12.02 -2.70 -2.10
CA ILE A 207 -12.83 -3.46 -3.06
C ILE A 207 -12.35 -3.10 -4.45
N MET A 208 -12.10 -4.14 -5.23
CA MET A 208 -11.57 -4.06 -6.57
C MET A 208 -12.61 -4.63 -7.53
N ARG A 209 -12.88 -3.93 -8.63
CA ARG A 209 -13.66 -4.38 -9.77
C ARG A 209 -12.69 -4.62 -10.93
N GLY A 210 -12.33 -5.87 -11.17
CA GLY A 210 -11.21 -6.21 -12.02
C GLY A 210 -9.92 -5.56 -11.51
N ARG A 211 -9.36 -4.62 -12.31
CA ARG A 211 -8.14 -3.86 -11.97
C ARG A 211 -8.43 -2.51 -11.29
N SER A 212 -9.68 -2.08 -11.21
CA SER A 212 -10.06 -0.76 -10.69
C SER A 212 -10.50 -0.83 -9.23
N MET A 213 -9.88 -0.02 -8.37
CA MET A 213 -10.35 0.13 -6.99
C MET A 213 -11.63 0.99 -6.96
N ILE A 214 -12.70 0.43 -6.39
CA ILE A 214 -14.02 1.09 -6.29
C ILE A 214 -14.38 1.45 -4.84
N PHE A 215 -13.61 0.97 -3.86
CA PHE A 215 -13.77 1.33 -2.47
C PHE A 215 -12.43 1.19 -1.75
N PHE A 216 -12.16 2.11 -0.83
CA PHE A 216 -11.04 2.01 0.09
C PHE A 216 -11.44 2.57 1.45
N ARG A 217 -11.11 1.84 2.51
CA ARG A 217 -11.26 2.31 3.89
C ARG A 217 -10.06 1.84 4.70
N ASN A 218 -9.45 2.76 5.40
CA ASN A 218 -8.43 2.50 6.41
C ASN A 218 -8.99 2.88 7.78
N ARG A 219 -8.68 2.08 8.80
CA ARG A 219 -9.02 2.30 10.19
C ARG A 219 -7.79 2.03 11.07
N GLY A 220 -7.36 3.03 11.86
CA GLY A 220 -6.36 2.85 12.91
C GLY A 220 -6.84 1.93 14.04
N ALA A 221 -5.92 1.36 14.81
CA ALA A 221 -6.23 0.43 15.90
C ALA A 221 -6.97 1.08 17.07
N ASP A 222 -6.91 2.41 17.19
CA ASP A 222 -7.60 3.23 18.17
C ASP A 222 -9.08 3.51 17.84
N ALA A 223 -9.52 3.18 16.61
CA ALA A 223 -10.89 3.42 16.18
C ALA A 223 -11.83 2.27 16.57
N ASP A 224 -13.09 2.62 16.83
CA ASP A 224 -14.10 1.69 17.34
C ASP A 224 -14.38 0.48 16.42
N GLY A 225 -14.68 -0.64 17.07
CA GLY A 225 -15.14 -1.88 16.44
C GLY A 225 -14.04 -2.88 16.10
N THR A 226 -14.43 -4.12 15.87
CA THR A 226 -13.53 -5.23 15.54
C THR A 226 -13.19 -5.25 14.04
N LEU A 227 -12.22 -6.08 13.61
CA LEU A 227 -11.97 -6.33 12.19
C LEU A 227 -13.21 -6.94 11.50
N ALA A 228 -13.95 -7.80 12.21
CA ALA A 228 -15.18 -8.40 11.69
C ALA A 228 -16.28 -7.35 11.44
N ASP A 229 -16.36 -6.32 12.27
CA ASP A 229 -17.27 -5.18 12.06
C ASP A 229 -16.88 -4.37 10.82
N LEU A 230 -15.58 -4.14 10.61
CA LEU A 230 -15.06 -3.44 9.44
C LEU A 230 -15.42 -4.20 8.15
N VAL A 231 -15.15 -5.51 8.11
CA VAL A 231 -15.51 -6.39 6.99
C VAL A 231 -17.02 -6.40 6.75
N HIS A 232 -17.82 -6.46 7.82
CA HIS A 232 -19.28 -6.43 7.69
C HIS A 232 -19.79 -5.17 7.02
N GLN A 233 -19.38 -4.02 7.55
CA GLN A 233 -19.84 -2.71 7.10
C GLN A 233 -19.43 -2.50 5.65
N THR A 234 -18.24 -2.98 5.27
CA THR A 234 -17.78 -2.93 3.88
C THR A 234 -18.60 -3.83 2.97
N ALA A 235 -18.93 -5.06 3.37
CA ALA A 235 -19.79 -5.95 2.58
C ALA A 235 -21.21 -5.37 2.38
N MET A 236 -21.82 -4.85 3.45
CA MET A 236 -23.13 -4.18 3.34
C MET A 236 -23.06 -2.96 2.42
N TYR A 237 -22.04 -2.10 2.57
CA TYR A 237 -21.87 -0.94 1.70
C TYR A 237 -21.67 -1.35 0.23
N TYR A 238 -20.93 -2.43 -0.01
CA TYR A 238 -20.70 -2.97 -1.35
C TYR A 238 -22.01 -3.38 -2.03
N GLU A 239 -22.85 -4.15 -1.33
CA GLU A 239 -24.15 -4.59 -1.83
C GLU A 239 -25.11 -3.40 -2.02
N ASP A 240 -25.25 -2.54 -1.01
CA ASP A 240 -26.26 -1.47 -1.00
C ASP A 240 -25.90 -0.26 -1.87
N ARG A 241 -24.61 0.08 -1.98
CA ARG A 241 -24.15 1.36 -2.60
C ARG A 241 -23.30 1.17 -3.84
N LEU A 242 -22.64 0.04 -4.01
CA LEU A 242 -21.75 -0.24 -5.14
C LEU A 242 -22.31 -1.29 -6.11
N SER A 243 -23.57 -1.67 -5.92
CA SER A 243 -24.29 -2.69 -6.70
C SER A 243 -23.53 -4.01 -6.73
N GLY A 244 -22.96 -4.40 -5.59
CA GLY A 244 -22.18 -5.61 -5.43
C GLY A 244 -23.04 -6.87 -5.50
N ALA A 245 -22.49 -7.95 -6.06
CA ALA A 245 -23.17 -9.24 -6.20
C ALA A 245 -22.43 -10.40 -5.50
N GLY A 246 -21.53 -10.04 -4.57
CA GLY A 246 -20.60 -10.96 -3.92
C GLY A 246 -19.18 -10.85 -4.46
N PHE A 247 -18.22 -11.36 -3.69
CA PHE A 247 -16.80 -11.35 -4.06
C PHE A 247 -16.41 -12.70 -4.69
N ALA A 248 -15.76 -12.66 -5.85
CA ALA A 248 -15.19 -13.86 -6.46
C ALA A 248 -13.92 -14.34 -5.74
N ARG A 249 -13.24 -13.42 -5.04
CA ARG A 249 -12.01 -13.69 -4.31
C ARG A 249 -11.90 -12.76 -3.10
N VAL A 250 -11.42 -13.28 -1.99
CA VAL A 250 -11.08 -12.50 -0.79
C VAL A 250 -9.63 -12.79 -0.43
N ILE A 251 -8.83 -11.74 -0.33
CA ILE A 251 -7.40 -11.81 -0.03
C ILE A 251 -7.15 -11.18 1.34
N LEU A 252 -6.43 -11.90 2.20
CA LEU A 252 -5.95 -11.43 3.50
C LEU A 252 -4.43 -11.22 3.43
N ALA A 253 -3.97 -10.05 3.83
CA ALA A 253 -2.55 -9.68 3.88
C ALA A 253 -2.17 -9.15 5.26
N GLY A 254 -0.89 -9.26 5.60
CA GLY A 254 -0.27 -8.67 6.80
C GLY A 254 -0.57 -9.38 8.11
N ALA A 255 -1.60 -10.22 8.15
CA ALA A 255 -2.10 -10.86 9.35
C ALA A 255 -1.05 -11.74 10.07
N ALA A 256 -0.10 -12.35 9.35
CA ALA A 256 0.94 -13.18 9.99
C ALA A 256 1.99 -12.34 10.73
N GLY A 257 2.11 -11.04 10.45
CA GLY A 257 3.14 -10.16 11.00
C GLY A 257 2.75 -9.38 12.26
N THR A 258 1.55 -9.58 12.82
CA THR A 258 0.97 -8.70 13.85
C THR A 258 1.20 -9.10 15.31
N GLY A 259 1.80 -10.28 15.62
CA GLY A 259 1.99 -10.69 17.02
C GLY A 259 2.88 -11.92 17.26
N ALA A 260 3.12 -12.20 18.56
CA ALA A 260 3.99 -13.27 19.06
C ALA A 260 3.38 -14.69 19.03
N GLN A 261 2.08 -14.83 18.75
CA GLN A 261 1.40 -16.11 18.47
C GLN A 261 0.70 -16.10 17.09
N PRO A 262 1.47 -15.97 15.99
CA PRO A 262 0.95 -15.52 14.70
C PRO A 262 0.09 -16.51 13.90
N ALA A 263 0.08 -17.82 14.21
CA ALA A 263 -0.61 -18.78 13.35
C ALA A 263 -2.10 -18.99 13.70
N ALA A 264 -2.43 -19.08 14.99
CA ALA A 264 -3.79 -19.36 15.45
C ALA A 264 -4.72 -18.16 15.22
N ASP A 265 -4.24 -16.95 15.52
CA ASP A 265 -5.00 -15.71 15.37
C ASP A 265 -5.31 -15.42 13.89
N VAL A 266 -4.36 -15.71 12.98
CA VAL A 266 -4.55 -15.54 11.54
C VAL A 266 -5.59 -16.51 10.99
N ASP A 267 -5.53 -17.79 11.37
CA ASP A 267 -6.51 -18.77 10.92
C ASP A 267 -7.91 -18.48 11.45
N GLU A 268 -8.02 -17.93 12.65
CA GLU A 268 -9.30 -17.45 13.19
C GLU A 268 -9.84 -16.27 12.41
N VAL A 269 -9.03 -15.24 12.15
CA VAL A 269 -9.41 -14.09 11.33
C VAL A 269 -9.84 -14.55 9.94
N ARG A 270 -9.05 -15.40 9.29
CA ARG A 270 -9.33 -15.95 7.96
C ARG A 270 -10.66 -16.71 7.93
N ARG A 271 -10.91 -17.55 8.93
CA ARG A 271 -12.17 -18.33 9.05
C ARG A 271 -13.36 -17.42 9.31
N SER A 272 -13.24 -16.47 10.23
CA SER A 272 -14.29 -15.50 10.56
C SER A 272 -14.71 -14.67 9.35
N ILE A 273 -13.74 -14.17 8.57
CA ILE A 273 -14.01 -13.46 7.31
C ILE A 273 -14.69 -14.40 6.29
N GLY A 274 -14.19 -15.63 6.15
CA GLY A 274 -14.72 -16.58 5.17
C GLY A 274 -16.15 -17.04 5.45
N GLU A 275 -16.48 -17.33 6.72
CA GLU A 275 -17.83 -17.65 7.16
C GLU A 275 -18.79 -16.49 6.91
N ARG A 276 -18.33 -15.26 7.17
CA ARG A 276 -19.13 -14.05 7.01
C ARG A 276 -19.42 -13.70 5.57
N LEU A 277 -18.44 -13.84 4.69
CA LEU A 277 -18.55 -13.53 3.27
C LEU A 277 -19.00 -14.73 2.42
N THR A 278 -19.18 -15.91 3.04
CA THR A 278 -19.48 -17.18 2.34
C THR A 278 -18.51 -17.44 1.18
N THR A 279 -17.26 -17.02 1.34
CA THR A 279 -16.23 -17.04 0.29
C THR A 279 -14.90 -17.46 0.91
N ALA A 280 -14.14 -18.30 0.21
CA ALA A 280 -12.82 -18.70 0.70
C ALA A 280 -11.87 -17.48 0.77
N VAL A 281 -11.12 -17.39 1.86
CA VAL A 281 -10.12 -16.34 2.08
C VAL A 281 -8.74 -16.91 1.82
N GLU A 282 -8.05 -16.31 0.86
CA GLU A 282 -6.68 -16.64 0.48
C GLU A 282 -5.69 -15.69 1.17
N MET A 283 -4.53 -16.21 1.56
CA MET A 283 -3.43 -15.35 2.00
C MET A 283 -2.75 -14.72 0.78
N VAL A 284 -2.25 -13.49 0.91
CA VAL A 284 -1.46 -12.87 -0.15
C VAL A 284 -0.20 -13.70 -0.43
N ASP A 285 0.12 -13.87 -1.71
CA ASP A 285 1.35 -14.53 -2.14
C ASP A 285 2.04 -13.71 -3.24
N PRO A 286 3.07 -12.91 -2.89
CA PRO A 286 3.80 -12.12 -3.88
C PRO A 286 4.63 -12.97 -4.84
N ARG A 287 4.81 -14.28 -4.58
CA ARG A 287 5.60 -15.17 -5.45
C ARG A 287 4.95 -15.39 -6.80
N ALA A 288 3.64 -15.24 -6.88
CA ALA A 288 2.91 -15.27 -8.15
C ALA A 288 3.30 -14.09 -9.05
N ALA A 289 3.73 -12.97 -8.45
CA ALA A 289 4.19 -11.78 -9.17
C ALA A 289 5.72 -11.72 -9.30
N ALA A 290 6.49 -12.18 -8.31
CA ALA A 290 7.96 -12.21 -8.34
C ALA A 290 8.52 -13.43 -7.59
N ALA A 291 9.22 -14.31 -8.28
CA ALA A 291 9.76 -15.53 -7.66
C ALA A 291 10.82 -15.20 -6.60
N LEU A 292 10.98 -16.06 -5.59
CA LEU A 292 12.09 -15.94 -4.64
C LEU A 292 13.31 -16.68 -5.20
N THR A 293 14.50 -16.11 -5.02
CA THR A 293 15.75 -16.78 -5.40
C THR A 293 15.96 -18.05 -4.57
N ASP A 294 15.54 -18.04 -3.31
CA ASP A 294 15.65 -19.19 -2.42
C ASP A 294 14.48 -20.18 -2.62
N ARG A 295 14.80 -21.48 -2.66
CA ARG A 295 13.83 -22.58 -2.82
C ARG A 295 13.28 -23.09 -1.49
N ILE A 296 13.69 -22.51 -0.36
CA ILE A 296 13.13 -22.83 0.95
C ILE A 296 11.66 -22.38 1.00
N THR A 297 10.82 -23.16 1.67
CA THR A 297 9.42 -22.78 1.91
C THR A 297 9.38 -21.46 2.68
N ALA A 298 8.96 -20.39 2.00
CA ALA A 298 8.82 -19.08 2.61
C ALA A 298 7.75 -19.10 3.71
N ALA A 299 8.11 -18.63 4.89
CA ALA A 299 7.16 -18.47 5.99
C ALA A 299 6.06 -17.45 5.61
N PRO A 300 4.81 -17.62 6.06
CA PRO A 300 3.73 -16.67 5.79
C PRO A 300 4.09 -15.22 6.17
N THR A 301 4.82 -15.04 7.28
CA THR A 301 5.31 -13.73 7.75
C THR A 301 6.22 -13.04 6.73
N LEU A 302 7.05 -13.82 6.02
CA LEU A 302 7.91 -13.30 4.97
C LEU A 302 7.09 -12.89 3.74
N LEU A 303 6.09 -13.68 3.36
CA LEU A 303 5.22 -13.36 2.21
C LEU A 303 4.42 -12.08 2.46
N ASP A 304 3.87 -11.92 3.66
CA ASP A 304 3.20 -10.68 4.09
C ASP A 304 4.15 -9.48 4.05
N THR A 305 5.38 -9.64 4.54
CA THR A 305 6.40 -8.58 4.52
C THR A 305 6.81 -8.20 3.09
N LEU A 306 6.89 -9.18 2.19
CA LEU A 306 7.29 -8.95 0.80
C LEU A 306 6.17 -8.38 -0.08
N ALA A 307 4.90 -8.62 0.26
CA ALA A 307 3.77 -8.21 -0.58
C ALA A 307 3.79 -6.73 -0.98
N PRO A 308 3.86 -5.75 -0.06
CA PRO A 308 3.93 -4.34 -0.43
C PRO A 308 5.26 -3.96 -1.09
N LEU A 309 6.37 -4.61 -0.75
CA LEU A 309 7.67 -4.32 -1.36
C LEU A 309 7.69 -4.73 -2.84
N VAL A 310 7.24 -5.94 -3.14
CA VAL A 310 7.13 -6.47 -4.51
C VAL A 310 6.16 -5.64 -5.33
N GLY A 311 5.00 -5.29 -4.77
CA GLY A 311 4.03 -4.49 -5.51
C GLY A 311 4.53 -3.10 -5.87
N LEU A 312 5.30 -2.45 -4.99
CA LEU A 312 5.92 -1.15 -5.32
C LEU A 312 6.90 -1.29 -6.49
N LEU A 313 7.73 -2.35 -6.48
CA LEU A 313 8.76 -2.60 -7.49
C LEU A 313 8.18 -3.03 -8.85
N LEU A 314 6.94 -3.51 -8.88
CA LEU A 314 6.24 -3.95 -10.11
C LEU A 314 5.23 -2.92 -10.64
N ARG A 315 4.99 -1.83 -9.92
CA ARG A 315 3.95 -0.82 -10.21
C ARG A 315 3.93 -0.31 -11.65
N ASP A 316 5.10 -0.11 -12.27
CA ASP A 316 5.20 0.52 -13.60
C ASP A 316 5.42 -0.47 -14.76
N ARG A 317 5.48 -1.79 -14.49
CA ARG A 317 5.82 -2.77 -15.54
C ARG A 317 4.75 -2.96 -16.62
N ASP A 318 3.49 -2.65 -16.32
CA ASP A 318 2.40 -2.66 -17.31
C ASP A 318 2.47 -1.46 -18.29
N GLN A 319 3.21 -0.39 -17.97
CA GLN A 319 3.34 0.77 -18.86
C GLN A 319 4.46 0.63 -19.89
N ALA A 320 5.32 -0.39 -19.76
CA ALA A 320 6.45 -0.62 -20.66
C ALA A 320 6.10 -1.48 -21.90
N VAL A 321 4.83 -1.88 -22.05
CA VAL A 321 4.33 -2.63 -23.20
C VAL A 321 3.34 -1.76 -23.99
N VAL A 322 3.84 -0.69 -24.61
CA VAL A 322 3.18 0.02 -25.71
C VAL A 322 4.21 0.38 -26.76
#